data_AF-W6ZF48-F1
#
_entry.id   AF-W6ZF48-F1
#
_cell.length_a   1.000
_cell.length_b   1.000
_cell.length_c   1.000
_cell.angle_alpha   90.00
_cell.angle_beta   90.00
_cell.angle_gamma   90.00
#
_symmetry.space_group_name_H-M   'P 1'
#
loop_
_entity.id
_entity.type
_entity.pdbx_description
1 polymer ?
#
loop_
_entity_poly.entity_id
_entity_poly.type
_entity_poly.pdbx_seq_one_letter_code
_entity_poly.pdbx_strand_id
1 'polypeptide(L)'
;MADWSDLTTALKGTSDTLPKLLESDDQLKAFVTSDAIEKPVTFGIKSSASDNTLLVTVTNGSAKVSNGSAKDALFTLSALPEQWEQHFKPVPAMPYQSYWGMFGMNIKQKGIEVLGDQTAYAQWTHVWRRVLELIHEAHCGPLAEEEQAEIDNDFLTGKYTYLEAPVWGRCKVFYEYSGEGKQNVIFLHTAGSDSRQYHGVMNDIRMRKKCTMFAFDLPGHGRSFPTKNAAAHTNTEDSYVGIIAAFVKKLGLRRPIICGASMAGQVCLAVAIRHREIGAIGTIPLQGSEYLNMERQWNDRSPYVNQSLFNPEWVYGMMAPTTPKANKQLIWHTYSAQAYGIFHGDLDFYFGGWDGRSRVASIDTASCPVYMLTGEYDWSNTPEMSQKTADKIPGAVHKSMPDLGHFPATENPAKFVPYLMEAVDHIVKVRSRNMSSLRLGDGTD
;
A
#
# COMPACT_ATOMS: atom_id res chain seq x y z
N MET A 1 -24.27 23.76 9.49
CA MET A 1 -23.72 22.49 8.98
C MET A 1 -24.60 22.04 7.83
N ALA A 2 -24.02 21.56 6.74
CA ALA A 2 -24.81 21.00 5.64
C ALA A 2 -25.54 19.74 6.14
N ASP A 3 -26.80 19.56 5.72
CA ASP A 3 -27.54 18.34 6.03
C ASP A 3 -27.13 17.25 5.03
N TRP A 4 -26.36 16.27 5.51
CA TRP A 4 -25.86 15.15 4.71
C TRP A 4 -26.88 14.01 4.54
N SER A 5 -28.10 14.16 5.07
CA SER A 5 -29.19 13.21 4.80
C SER A 5 -29.56 13.17 3.31
N ASP A 6 -29.35 14.28 2.61
CA ASP A 6 -29.41 14.39 1.16
C ASP A 6 -28.09 14.95 0.60
N LEU A 7 -27.32 14.05 -0.02
CA LEU A 7 -26.01 14.37 -0.61
C LEU A 7 -26.12 15.48 -1.68
N THR A 8 -27.17 15.48 -2.49
CA THR A 8 -27.35 16.48 -3.56
C THR A 8 -27.58 17.88 -2.97
N THR A 9 -28.31 17.94 -1.86
CA THR A 9 -28.53 19.18 -1.11
C THR A 9 -27.26 19.66 -0.41
N ALA A 10 -26.48 18.75 0.19
CA ALA A 10 -25.20 19.06 0.83
C ALA A 10 -24.16 19.62 -0.19
N LEU A 11 -24.18 19.09 -1.41
CA LEU A 11 -23.26 19.48 -2.49
C LEU A 11 -23.77 20.60 -3.39
N LYS A 12 -24.91 21.24 -3.08
CA LYS A 12 -25.51 22.30 -3.93
C LYS A 12 -24.57 23.45 -4.27
N GLY A 13 -23.60 23.76 -3.39
CA GLY A 13 -22.60 24.80 -3.60
C GLY A 13 -21.58 24.50 -4.69
N THR A 14 -21.56 23.27 -5.21
CA THR A 14 -20.61 22.82 -6.23
C THR A 14 -21.12 23.01 -7.67
N SER A 15 -22.35 23.48 -7.87
CA SER A 15 -23.03 23.52 -9.18
C SER A 15 -22.26 24.25 -10.28
N ASP A 16 -21.50 25.28 -9.92
CA ASP A 16 -20.78 26.13 -10.87
C ASP A 16 -19.33 25.69 -11.10
N THR A 17 -18.79 24.92 -10.15
CA THR A 17 -17.37 24.52 -10.11
C THR A 17 -17.17 23.09 -10.61
N LEU A 18 -18.02 22.16 -10.17
CA LEU A 18 -17.91 20.74 -10.51
C LEU A 18 -17.98 20.47 -12.02
N PRO A 19 -18.91 21.06 -12.80
CA PRO A 19 -18.92 20.85 -14.25
C PRO A 19 -17.62 21.31 -14.93
N LYS A 20 -17.02 22.42 -14.47
CA LYS A 20 -15.76 22.93 -15.02
C LYS A 20 -14.60 22.00 -14.71
N LEU A 21 -14.52 21.49 -13.47
CA LEU A 21 -13.50 20.52 -13.07
C LEU A 21 -13.61 19.23 -13.89
N LEU A 22 -14.82 18.68 -14.06
CA LEU A 22 -15.05 17.50 -14.89
C LEU A 22 -14.65 17.72 -16.36
N GLU A 23 -14.91 18.91 -16.90
CA GLU A 23 -14.54 19.27 -18.26
C GLU A 23 -13.06 19.58 -18.42
N SER A 24 -12.35 20.03 -17.38
CA SER A 24 -10.94 20.41 -17.48
C SER A 24 -9.96 19.29 -17.09
N ASP A 25 -10.36 18.32 -16.26
CA ASP A 25 -9.44 17.33 -15.69
C ASP A 25 -8.84 16.36 -16.72
N ASP A 26 -7.51 16.43 -16.87
CA ASP A 26 -6.78 15.63 -17.87
C ASP A 26 -6.81 14.13 -17.58
N GLN A 27 -6.78 13.75 -16.30
CA GLN A 27 -6.80 12.33 -15.91
C GLN A 27 -8.17 11.71 -16.24
N LEU A 28 -9.26 12.37 -15.86
CA LEU A 28 -10.61 11.93 -16.19
C LEU A 28 -10.81 11.84 -17.70
N LYS A 29 -10.38 12.86 -18.46
CA LYS A 29 -10.41 12.81 -19.94
C LYS A 29 -9.68 11.61 -20.50
N ALA A 30 -8.47 11.32 -20.00
CA ALA A 30 -7.70 10.17 -20.45
C ALA A 30 -8.43 8.84 -20.18
N PHE A 31 -9.16 8.74 -19.06
CA PHE A 31 -9.94 7.55 -18.73
C PHE A 31 -11.20 7.37 -19.59
N VAL A 32 -11.85 8.46 -20.01
CA VAL A 32 -13.13 8.41 -20.71
C VAL A 32 -13.03 8.65 -22.22
N THR A 33 -11.83 8.86 -22.77
CA THR A 33 -11.63 9.03 -24.22
C THR A 33 -11.33 7.69 -24.86
N SER A 34 -12.37 6.98 -25.30
CA SER A 34 -12.27 5.69 -25.97
C SER A 34 -13.51 5.41 -26.82
N ASP A 35 -13.31 4.99 -28.06
CA ASP A 35 -14.40 4.57 -28.96
C ASP A 35 -15.11 3.29 -28.47
N ALA A 36 -14.56 2.58 -27.48
CA ALA A 36 -15.23 1.49 -26.80
C ALA A 36 -16.44 1.96 -25.96
N ILE A 37 -16.55 3.26 -25.66
CA ILE A 37 -17.71 3.86 -24.99
C ILE A 37 -18.76 4.20 -26.04
N GLU A 38 -19.41 3.17 -26.58
CA GLU A 38 -20.40 3.29 -27.66
C GLU A 38 -21.72 3.95 -27.20
N LYS A 39 -22.03 3.87 -25.90
CA LYS A 39 -23.26 4.39 -25.30
C LYS A 39 -22.94 5.10 -23.99
N PRO A 40 -23.74 6.12 -23.61
CA PRO A 40 -23.61 6.75 -22.30
C PRO A 40 -23.74 5.74 -21.17
N VAL A 41 -22.88 5.85 -20.16
CA VAL A 41 -22.92 5.07 -18.93
C VAL A 41 -23.18 6.00 -17.75
N THR A 42 -24.17 5.69 -16.92
CA THR A 42 -24.50 6.49 -15.75
C THR A 42 -24.24 5.70 -14.47
N PHE A 43 -23.53 6.31 -13.52
CA PHE A 43 -23.44 5.83 -12.14
C PHE A 43 -23.94 6.88 -11.15
N GLY A 44 -24.33 6.45 -9.95
CA GLY A 44 -24.89 7.31 -8.91
C GLY A 44 -24.00 7.44 -7.69
N ILE A 45 -24.18 8.53 -6.95
CA ILE A 45 -23.64 8.72 -5.60
C ILE A 45 -24.78 9.26 -4.73
N LYS A 46 -25.08 8.61 -3.60
CA LYS A 46 -26.18 9.00 -2.71
C LYS A 46 -25.87 8.85 -1.23
N SER A 47 -26.59 9.61 -0.43
CA SER A 47 -26.75 9.33 0.99
C SER A 47 -27.80 8.22 1.17
N SER A 48 -27.58 7.29 2.09
CA SER A 48 -28.53 6.21 2.36
C SER A 48 -29.88 6.71 2.90
N ALA A 49 -29.92 7.94 3.42
CA ALA A 49 -31.11 8.54 4.02
C ALA A 49 -32.04 9.27 3.02
N SER A 50 -31.68 9.34 1.73
CA SER A 50 -32.48 10.01 0.69
C SER A 50 -32.52 9.18 -0.60
N ASP A 51 -33.55 9.36 -1.42
CA ASP A 51 -33.61 8.80 -2.78
C ASP A 51 -33.00 9.70 -3.84
N ASN A 52 -32.67 10.95 -3.48
CA ASN A 52 -31.97 11.87 -4.36
C ASN A 52 -30.53 11.37 -4.58
N THR A 53 -30.18 11.20 -5.85
CA THR A 53 -28.89 10.69 -6.27
C THR A 53 -28.21 11.72 -7.16
N LEU A 54 -26.93 12.00 -6.88
CA LEU A 54 -26.05 12.69 -7.83
C LEU A 54 -25.66 11.70 -8.91
N LEU A 55 -26.16 11.89 -10.12
CA LEU A 55 -25.87 11.05 -11.27
C LEU A 55 -24.67 11.61 -12.04
N VAL A 56 -23.81 10.71 -12.49
CA VAL A 56 -22.67 11.02 -13.34
C VAL A 56 -22.82 10.20 -14.62
N THR A 57 -23.06 10.88 -15.73
CA THR A 57 -23.15 10.27 -17.06
C THR A 57 -21.86 10.48 -17.82
N VAL A 58 -21.22 9.38 -18.19
CA VAL A 58 -19.98 9.31 -18.95
C VAL A 58 -20.28 8.97 -20.40
N THR A 59 -19.66 9.71 -21.30
CA THR A 59 -19.65 9.51 -22.76
C THR A 59 -18.20 9.55 -23.25
N ASN A 60 -17.93 9.09 -24.47
CA ASN A 60 -16.60 9.22 -25.06
C ASN A 60 -16.11 10.69 -24.99
N GLY A 61 -15.04 10.92 -24.22
CA GLY A 61 -14.39 12.22 -24.02
C GLY A 61 -15.07 13.16 -23.02
N SER A 62 -16.12 12.76 -22.28
CA SER A 62 -16.85 13.67 -21.38
C SER A 62 -17.52 12.95 -20.20
N ALA A 63 -17.60 13.63 -19.05
CA ALA A 63 -18.43 13.25 -17.91
C ALA A 63 -19.29 14.44 -17.46
N LYS A 64 -20.58 14.22 -17.19
CA LYS A 64 -21.53 15.27 -16.79
C LYS A 64 -22.33 14.85 -15.56
N VAL A 65 -22.68 15.82 -14.74
CA VAL A 65 -23.48 15.60 -13.53
C VAL A 65 -24.93 16.06 -13.70
N SER A 66 -25.85 15.34 -13.07
CA SER A 66 -27.26 15.71 -12.94
C SER A 66 -27.83 15.16 -11.63
N ASN A 67 -29.03 15.59 -11.25
CA ASN A 67 -29.75 15.01 -10.12
C ASN A 67 -30.84 14.07 -10.65
N GLY A 68 -31.03 12.94 -9.99
CA GLY A 68 -32.08 11.97 -10.34
C GLY A 68 -32.24 10.91 -9.26
N SER A 69 -32.56 9.68 -9.66
CA SER A 69 -32.74 8.55 -8.75
C SER A 69 -31.70 7.45 -9.00
N ALA A 70 -31.43 6.62 -7.99
CA ALA A 70 -30.57 5.44 -8.13
C ALA A 70 -31.03 4.46 -9.23
N LYS A 71 -32.31 4.52 -9.64
CA LYS A 71 -32.86 3.71 -10.74
C LYS A 71 -32.34 4.10 -12.12
N ASP A 72 -31.79 5.31 -12.25
CA ASP A 72 -31.25 5.85 -13.50
C ASP A 72 -29.76 5.51 -13.70
N ALA A 73 -29.17 4.78 -12.76
CA ALA A 73 -27.76 4.42 -12.73
C ALA A 73 -27.54 2.90 -12.83
N LEU A 74 -26.46 2.48 -13.48
CA LEU A 74 -26.05 1.07 -13.52
C LEU A 74 -25.65 0.57 -12.12
N PHE A 75 -24.90 1.41 -11.39
CA PHE A 75 -24.53 1.19 -10.01
C PHE A 75 -24.54 2.50 -9.24
N THR A 76 -24.66 2.43 -7.92
CA THR A 76 -24.68 3.61 -7.05
C THR A 76 -23.78 3.41 -5.83
N LEU A 77 -22.90 4.36 -5.57
CA LEU A 77 -22.13 4.48 -4.34
C LEU A 77 -23.04 5.04 -3.23
N SER A 78 -23.24 4.30 -2.16
CA SER A 78 -24.11 4.66 -1.05
C SER A 78 -23.35 4.62 0.28
N ALA A 79 -23.49 5.67 1.09
CA ALA A 79 -22.96 5.73 2.44
C ALA A 79 -23.93 6.44 3.38
N LEU A 80 -23.77 6.25 4.69
CA LEU A 80 -24.56 6.96 5.70
C LEU A 80 -24.26 8.47 5.68
N PRO A 81 -25.22 9.32 6.09
CA PRO A 81 -25.03 10.78 6.15
C PRO A 81 -23.75 11.20 6.86
N GLU A 82 -23.49 10.64 8.04
CA GLU A 82 -22.32 10.95 8.87
C GLU A 82 -20.99 10.52 8.22
N GLN A 83 -21.01 9.49 7.37
CA GLN A 83 -19.82 9.01 6.65
C GLN A 83 -19.48 9.94 5.49
N TRP A 84 -20.50 10.41 4.75
CA TRP A 84 -20.31 11.46 3.76
C TRP A 84 -19.80 12.76 4.39
N GLU A 85 -20.34 13.14 5.55
CA GLU A 85 -19.83 14.31 6.29
C GLU A 85 -18.35 14.18 6.63
N GLN A 86 -17.87 12.98 7.03
CA GLN A 86 -16.44 12.78 7.27
C GLN A 86 -15.61 12.80 5.98
N HIS A 87 -16.11 12.19 4.90
CA HIS A 87 -15.41 12.13 3.61
C HIS A 87 -15.17 13.52 3.03
N PHE A 88 -16.16 14.41 3.14
CA PHE A 88 -16.12 15.78 2.64
C PHE A 88 -15.58 16.79 3.67
N LYS A 89 -14.74 16.34 4.62
CA LYS A 89 -13.87 17.26 5.37
C LYS A 89 -12.67 17.67 4.50
N PRO A 90 -12.07 18.86 4.71
CA PRO A 90 -10.92 19.32 3.92
C PRO A 90 -9.74 18.33 3.93
N VAL A 91 -9.45 17.75 5.09
CA VAL A 91 -8.52 16.61 5.24
C VAL A 91 -9.29 15.51 5.97
N PRO A 92 -9.89 14.55 5.24
CA PRO A 92 -10.62 13.45 5.86
C PRO A 92 -9.66 12.57 6.67
N ALA A 93 -10.11 12.09 7.83
CA ALA A 93 -9.36 11.13 8.64
C ALA A 93 -9.57 9.70 8.13
N MET A 94 -8.73 8.75 8.56
CA MET A 94 -8.93 7.32 8.29
C MET A 94 -10.26 6.82 8.90
N PRO A 95 -11.10 6.04 8.17
CA PRO A 95 -10.93 5.52 6.81
C PRO A 95 -11.66 6.34 5.72
N TYR A 96 -12.06 7.57 6.03
CA TYR A 96 -12.91 8.42 5.20
C TYR A 96 -12.14 9.11 4.07
N GLN A 97 -10.83 8.90 3.94
CA GLN A 97 -10.03 9.51 2.88
C GLN A 97 -10.37 9.04 1.47
N SER A 98 -11.06 7.92 1.33
CA SER A 98 -11.54 7.42 0.05
C SER A 98 -12.79 6.56 0.23
N TYR A 99 -13.59 6.42 -0.82
CA TYR A 99 -14.69 5.46 -0.81
C TYR A 99 -14.20 4.02 -0.61
N TRP A 100 -13.04 3.67 -1.18
CA TRP A 100 -12.38 2.40 -0.97
C TRP A 100 -12.02 2.15 0.50
N GLY A 101 -11.55 3.16 1.22
CA GLY A 101 -11.27 3.08 2.66
C GLY A 101 -12.54 2.84 3.47
N MET A 102 -13.58 3.62 3.19
CA MET A 102 -14.88 3.42 3.83
C MET A 102 -15.44 2.02 3.56
N PHE A 103 -15.38 1.56 2.30
CA PHE A 103 -15.88 0.25 1.87
C PHE A 103 -15.07 -0.91 2.45
N GLY A 104 -13.74 -0.84 2.38
CA GLY A 104 -12.83 -1.86 2.92
C GLY A 104 -12.92 -2.00 4.45
N MET A 105 -13.36 -0.96 5.15
CA MET A 105 -13.59 -0.97 6.59
C MET A 105 -14.98 -1.44 7.01
N ASN A 106 -15.83 -1.94 6.10
CA ASN A 106 -17.12 -2.55 6.45
C ASN A 106 -17.00 -3.77 7.40
N ILE A 107 -15.79 -4.31 7.61
CA ILE A 107 -15.52 -5.30 8.67
C ILE A 107 -15.56 -4.70 10.09
N LYS A 108 -15.45 -3.38 10.22
CA LYS A 108 -15.42 -2.60 11.47
C LYS A 108 -16.51 -1.52 11.53
N GLN A 109 -17.11 -1.13 10.41
CA GLN A 109 -18.25 -0.22 10.31
C GLN A 109 -19.38 -0.80 9.44
N LYS A 110 -20.51 -0.12 9.32
CA LYS A 110 -21.63 -0.52 8.45
C LYS A 110 -22.09 0.64 7.57
N GLY A 111 -22.86 0.34 6.53
CA GLY A 111 -23.62 1.34 5.77
C GLY A 111 -22.96 1.85 4.50
N ILE A 112 -21.74 1.39 4.16
CA ILE A 112 -21.13 1.64 2.85
C ILE A 112 -21.51 0.51 1.91
N GLU A 113 -22.15 0.85 0.79
CA GLU A 113 -22.72 -0.14 -0.12
C GLU A 113 -22.51 0.28 -1.58
N VAL A 114 -22.33 -0.71 -2.45
CA VAL A 114 -22.45 -0.51 -3.89
C VAL A 114 -23.76 -1.15 -4.31
N LEU A 115 -24.72 -0.34 -4.72
CA LEU A 115 -26.02 -0.81 -5.20
C LEU A 115 -25.95 -1.05 -6.71
N GLY A 116 -26.70 -2.02 -7.23
CA GLY A 116 -26.76 -2.31 -8.68
C GLY A 116 -25.62 -3.20 -9.18
N ASP A 117 -25.17 -2.95 -10.41
CA ASP A 117 -24.21 -3.79 -11.14
C ASP A 117 -22.78 -3.70 -10.55
N GLN A 118 -22.38 -4.76 -9.84
CA GLN A 118 -21.07 -4.87 -9.23
C GLN A 118 -19.93 -4.97 -10.26
N THR A 119 -20.20 -5.54 -11.45
CA THR A 119 -19.19 -5.66 -12.50
C THR A 119 -18.94 -4.29 -13.13
N ALA A 120 -20.00 -3.52 -13.40
CA ALA A 120 -19.86 -2.14 -13.86
C ALA A 120 -19.13 -1.27 -12.82
N TYR A 121 -19.45 -1.41 -11.53
CA TYR A 121 -18.71 -0.73 -10.46
C TYR A 121 -17.20 -1.01 -10.52
N ALA A 122 -16.81 -2.27 -10.70
CA ALA A 122 -15.41 -2.67 -10.81
C ALA A 122 -14.76 -2.21 -12.12
N GLN A 123 -15.47 -2.24 -13.24
CA GLN A 123 -14.93 -1.79 -14.54
C GLN A 123 -14.70 -0.28 -14.57
N TRP A 124 -15.55 0.50 -13.92
CA TRP A 124 -15.53 1.97 -13.93
C TRP A 124 -14.83 2.58 -12.71
N THR A 125 -14.07 1.80 -11.93
CA THR A 125 -13.46 2.27 -10.66
C THR A 125 -12.59 3.51 -10.78
N HIS A 126 -11.68 3.51 -11.75
CA HIS A 126 -10.80 4.61 -12.05
C HIS A 126 -11.55 5.91 -12.42
N VAL A 127 -12.76 5.79 -13.00
CA VAL A 127 -13.61 6.93 -13.33
C VAL A 127 -14.38 7.42 -12.12
N TRP A 128 -15.15 6.56 -11.43
CA TRP A 128 -15.95 7.02 -10.30
C TRP A 128 -15.09 7.53 -9.14
N ARG A 129 -13.91 6.96 -8.93
CA ARG A 129 -12.96 7.40 -7.90
C ARG A 129 -12.39 8.79 -8.23
N ARG A 130 -12.06 9.07 -9.51
CA ARG A 130 -11.62 10.42 -9.93
C ARG A 130 -12.74 11.44 -9.83
N VAL A 131 -13.95 11.07 -10.26
CA VAL A 131 -15.11 11.96 -10.15
C VAL A 131 -15.38 12.32 -8.69
N LEU A 132 -15.29 11.36 -7.76
CA LEU A 132 -15.49 11.63 -6.34
C LEU A 132 -14.43 12.60 -5.77
N GLU A 133 -13.17 12.49 -6.18
CA GLU A 133 -12.14 13.48 -5.83
C GLU A 133 -12.45 14.87 -6.38
N LEU A 134 -12.94 14.98 -7.62
CA LEU A 134 -13.32 16.28 -8.21
C LEU A 134 -14.56 16.88 -7.52
N ILE A 135 -15.48 16.05 -7.04
CA ILE A 135 -16.60 16.50 -6.19
C ILE A 135 -16.07 17.01 -4.85
N HIS A 136 -15.10 16.31 -4.25
CA HIS A 136 -14.44 16.76 -3.01
C HIS A 136 -13.74 18.11 -3.23
N GLU A 137 -12.95 18.25 -4.30
CA GLU A 137 -12.29 19.50 -4.67
C GLU A 137 -13.29 20.64 -4.92
N ALA A 138 -14.41 20.35 -5.60
CA ALA A 138 -15.45 21.34 -5.82
C ALA A 138 -16.11 21.82 -4.51
N HIS A 139 -16.18 20.96 -3.49
CA HIS A 139 -16.80 21.25 -2.20
C HIS A 139 -15.84 21.90 -1.19
N CYS A 140 -14.66 21.32 -1.03
CA CYS A 140 -13.66 21.67 -0.03
C CYS A 140 -12.62 22.68 -0.54
N GLY A 141 -12.51 22.85 -1.85
CA GLY A 141 -11.31 23.37 -2.50
C GLY A 141 -10.26 22.28 -2.73
N PRO A 142 -9.19 22.58 -3.50
CA PRO A 142 -8.11 21.64 -3.74
C PRO A 142 -7.46 21.25 -2.41
N LEU A 143 -7.20 19.95 -2.26
CA LEU A 143 -6.52 19.45 -1.09
C LEU A 143 -5.07 19.98 -1.11
N ALA A 144 -4.60 20.47 0.04
CA ALA A 144 -3.22 20.92 0.17
C ALA A 144 -2.29 19.70 0.16
N GLU A 145 -1.94 19.24 -1.04
CA GLU A 145 -0.98 18.16 -1.24
C GLU A 145 0.43 18.67 -0.91
N GLU A 146 1.23 17.78 -0.32
CA GLU A 146 2.63 18.08 -0.06
C GLU A 146 3.43 18.04 -1.37
N GLU A 147 4.55 18.76 -1.40
CA GLU A 147 5.45 18.74 -2.56
C GLU A 147 6.47 17.61 -2.42
N GLN A 148 6.66 16.86 -3.50
CA GLN A 148 7.80 15.96 -3.65
C GLN A 148 8.93 16.73 -4.32
N ALA A 149 10.06 16.88 -3.63
CA ALA A 149 11.23 17.52 -4.22
C ALA A 149 11.73 16.73 -5.44
N GLU A 150 11.92 17.43 -6.56
CA GLU A 150 12.62 16.90 -7.73
C GLU A 150 14.11 16.79 -7.42
N ILE A 151 14.72 15.67 -7.82
CA ILE A 151 16.14 15.39 -7.62
C ILE A 151 16.81 15.16 -8.96
N ASP A 152 17.94 15.85 -9.20
CA ASP A 152 18.69 15.71 -10.45
C ASP A 152 19.54 14.44 -10.50
N ASN A 153 19.87 13.88 -9.32
CA ASN A 153 20.81 12.77 -9.21
C ASN A 153 20.12 11.52 -8.67
N ASP A 154 20.23 10.43 -9.42
CA ASP A 154 19.86 9.10 -8.99
C ASP A 154 21.12 8.30 -8.62
N PHE A 155 21.12 7.68 -7.44
CA PHE A 155 22.26 6.95 -6.90
C PHE A 155 22.06 5.43 -6.89
N LEU A 156 20.96 4.92 -7.47
CA LEU A 156 20.69 3.49 -7.52
C LEU A 156 21.48 2.82 -8.65
N THR A 157 21.97 1.61 -8.38
CA THR A 157 22.53 0.73 -9.40
C THR A 157 21.72 -0.55 -9.50
N GLY A 158 21.13 -0.79 -10.67
CA GLY A 158 20.36 -1.99 -10.98
C GLY A 158 21.20 -3.13 -11.56
N LYS A 159 20.94 -4.36 -11.10
CA LYS A 159 21.64 -5.58 -11.54
C LYS A 159 20.69 -6.77 -11.60
N TYR A 160 21.01 -7.72 -12.47
CA TYR A 160 20.39 -9.04 -12.49
C TYR A 160 21.29 -10.07 -11.82
N THR A 161 20.68 -11.05 -11.14
CA THR A 161 21.38 -12.22 -10.62
C THR A 161 20.49 -13.46 -10.71
N TYR A 162 21.11 -14.64 -10.69
CA TYR A 162 20.40 -15.90 -10.54
C TYR A 162 20.42 -16.34 -9.09
N LEU A 163 19.25 -16.66 -8.54
CA LEU A 163 19.07 -17.25 -7.22
C LEU A 163 18.54 -18.67 -7.35
N GLU A 164 18.98 -19.53 -6.44
CA GLU A 164 18.39 -20.85 -6.22
C GLU A 164 17.38 -20.71 -5.07
N ALA A 165 16.12 -20.42 -5.41
CA ALA A 165 15.05 -20.26 -4.44
C ALA A 165 14.53 -21.65 -4.01
N PRO A 166 14.40 -21.94 -2.70
CA PRO A 166 13.99 -23.28 -2.26
C PRO A 166 12.67 -23.76 -2.86
N VAL A 167 11.69 -22.86 -3.02
CA VAL A 167 10.35 -23.19 -3.54
C VAL A 167 10.24 -22.91 -5.04
N TRP A 168 10.71 -21.76 -5.52
CA TRP A 168 10.56 -21.36 -6.93
C TRP A 168 11.64 -21.93 -7.86
N GLY A 169 12.67 -22.57 -7.31
CA GLY A 169 13.83 -23.04 -8.05
C GLY A 169 14.71 -21.90 -8.57
N ARG A 170 15.51 -22.21 -9.60
CA ARG A 170 16.40 -21.23 -10.23
C ARG A 170 15.61 -20.11 -10.90
N CYS A 171 15.75 -18.89 -10.40
CA CYS A 171 15.08 -17.69 -10.92
C CYS A 171 16.09 -16.58 -11.22
N LYS A 172 15.81 -15.78 -12.26
CA LYS A 172 16.59 -14.59 -12.59
C LYS A 172 15.90 -13.38 -11.97
N VAL A 173 16.49 -12.83 -10.92
CA VAL A 173 15.92 -11.70 -10.19
C VAL A 173 16.66 -10.40 -10.50
N PHE A 174 15.90 -9.31 -10.55
CA PHE A 174 16.42 -7.96 -10.57
C PHE A 174 16.57 -7.44 -9.15
N TYR A 175 17.65 -6.73 -8.88
CA TYR A 175 17.84 -6.00 -7.64
C TYR A 175 18.53 -4.67 -7.89
N GLU A 176 18.25 -3.71 -7.03
CA GLU A 176 18.91 -2.42 -6.98
C GLU A 176 19.61 -2.25 -5.64
N TYR A 177 20.65 -1.43 -5.63
CA TYR A 177 21.33 -1.06 -4.39
C TYR A 177 21.86 0.38 -4.45
N SER A 178 22.05 0.97 -3.27
CA SER A 178 22.62 2.30 -3.10
C SER A 178 23.23 2.45 -1.71
N GLY A 179 24.00 3.53 -1.51
CA GLY A 179 24.61 3.85 -0.23
C GLY A 179 25.98 3.19 -0.01
N GLU A 180 26.65 3.67 1.03
CA GLU A 180 28.04 3.34 1.37
C GLU A 180 28.21 3.07 2.87
N GLY A 181 27.12 3.13 3.63
CA GLY A 181 27.17 2.94 5.07
C GLY A 181 27.33 1.49 5.49
N LYS A 182 27.80 1.28 6.73
CA LYS A 182 28.19 -0.05 7.23
C LYS A 182 27.02 -1.01 7.46
N GLN A 183 25.81 -0.50 7.68
CA GLN A 183 24.65 -1.33 7.97
C GLN A 183 23.93 -1.73 6.69
N ASN A 184 23.80 -3.03 6.45
CA ASN A 184 23.00 -3.55 5.34
C ASN A 184 21.50 -3.47 5.68
N VAL A 185 20.70 -2.92 4.79
CA VAL A 185 19.23 -2.95 4.86
C VAL A 185 18.70 -3.55 3.57
N ILE A 186 17.79 -4.52 3.69
CA ILE A 186 17.12 -5.13 2.55
C ILE A 186 15.64 -4.76 2.63
N PHE A 187 15.17 -4.04 1.62
CA PHE A 187 13.79 -3.65 1.44
C PHE A 187 13.03 -4.68 0.63
N LEU A 188 11.80 -4.97 1.07
CA LEU A 188 10.90 -5.94 0.47
C LEU A 188 9.61 -5.22 0.02
N HIS A 189 9.25 -5.31 -1.26
CA HIS A 189 8.08 -4.64 -1.81
C HIS A 189 6.76 -5.25 -1.30
N THR A 190 5.69 -4.47 -1.39
CA THR A 190 4.33 -4.90 -1.06
C THR A 190 3.76 -5.87 -2.11
N ALA A 191 2.57 -6.40 -1.84
CA ALA A 191 1.83 -7.25 -2.76
C ALA A 191 1.68 -6.61 -4.15
N GLY A 192 2.09 -7.34 -5.17
CA GLY A 192 2.04 -6.96 -6.59
C GLY A 192 2.90 -5.76 -6.98
N SER A 193 3.74 -5.23 -6.11
CA SER A 193 4.62 -4.11 -6.48
C SER A 193 6.04 -4.60 -6.78
N ASP A 194 7.00 -3.68 -6.75
CA ASP A 194 8.40 -3.95 -7.01
C ASP A 194 9.31 -2.96 -6.25
N SER A 195 10.63 -3.12 -6.43
CA SER A 195 11.66 -2.34 -5.74
C SER A 195 11.57 -0.82 -5.92
N ARG A 196 10.84 -0.31 -6.94
CA ARG A 196 10.64 1.13 -7.15
C ARG A 196 10.00 1.82 -5.94
N GLN A 197 9.28 1.09 -5.10
CA GLN A 197 8.68 1.63 -3.87
C GLN A 197 9.68 2.21 -2.87
N TYR A 198 10.97 1.85 -2.98
CA TYR A 198 12.00 2.30 -2.06
C TYR A 198 12.95 3.33 -2.65
N HIS A 199 12.75 3.77 -3.90
CA HIS A 199 13.65 4.69 -4.60
C HIS A 199 13.88 6.00 -3.84
N GLY A 200 12.83 6.61 -3.30
CA GLY A 200 12.96 7.84 -2.52
C GLY A 200 13.85 7.67 -1.28
N VAL A 201 13.67 6.56 -0.54
CA VAL A 201 14.49 6.22 0.63
C VAL A 201 15.93 5.86 0.23
N MET A 202 16.09 5.13 -0.86
CA MET A 202 17.38 4.69 -1.37
C MET A 202 18.21 5.83 -1.96
N ASN A 203 17.58 6.93 -2.37
CA ASN A 203 18.25 8.16 -2.81
C ASN A 203 18.56 9.13 -1.66
N ASP A 204 17.86 9.04 -0.52
CA ASP A 204 18.06 9.95 0.63
C ASP A 204 19.53 9.91 1.13
N ILE A 205 20.16 11.08 1.18
CA ILE A 205 21.57 11.24 1.53
C ILE A 205 21.90 10.75 2.94
N ARG A 206 20.99 10.90 3.91
CA ARG A 206 21.18 10.46 5.30
C ARG A 206 21.17 8.94 5.35
N MET A 207 20.23 8.32 4.63
CA MET A 207 20.15 6.87 4.51
C MET A 207 21.37 6.30 3.79
N ARG A 208 21.79 6.85 2.65
CA ARG A 208 22.97 6.38 1.90
C ARG A 208 24.28 6.47 2.69
N LYS A 209 24.44 7.51 3.53
CA LYS A 209 25.61 7.63 4.42
C LYS A 209 25.62 6.60 5.55
N LYS A 210 24.44 6.25 6.09
CA LYS A 210 24.33 5.33 7.23
C LYS A 210 24.29 3.86 6.81
N CYS A 211 23.64 3.56 5.69
CA CYS A 211 23.32 2.21 5.25
C CYS A 211 23.84 1.92 3.84
N THR A 212 24.13 0.64 3.58
CA THR A 212 24.11 0.08 2.22
C THR A 212 22.77 -0.60 2.06
N MET A 213 21.96 -0.12 1.12
CA MET A 213 20.57 -0.52 0.96
C MET A 213 20.40 -1.36 -0.29
N PHE A 214 19.57 -2.38 -0.21
CA PHE A 214 19.23 -3.29 -1.30
C PHE A 214 17.71 -3.41 -1.39
N ALA A 215 17.18 -3.49 -2.61
CA ALA A 215 15.81 -3.89 -2.86
C ALA A 215 15.83 -4.87 -4.04
N PHE A 216 15.06 -5.95 -3.98
CA PHE A 216 14.95 -6.89 -5.09
C PHE A 216 13.50 -7.17 -5.42
N ASP A 217 13.25 -7.41 -6.70
CA ASP A 217 11.94 -7.80 -7.19
C ASP A 217 11.81 -9.31 -7.00
N LEU A 218 10.73 -9.77 -6.36
CA LEU A 218 10.42 -11.20 -6.31
C LEU A 218 10.31 -11.78 -7.72
N PRO A 219 10.50 -13.09 -7.92
CA PRO A 219 10.22 -13.72 -9.21
C PRO A 219 8.84 -13.34 -9.75
N GLY A 220 8.77 -12.97 -11.02
CA GLY A 220 7.54 -12.52 -11.69
C GLY A 220 7.12 -11.07 -11.42
N HIS A 221 7.81 -10.35 -10.53
CA HIS A 221 7.51 -8.96 -10.19
C HIS A 221 8.46 -8.00 -10.87
N GLY A 222 7.99 -6.77 -11.11
CA GLY A 222 8.80 -5.68 -11.64
C GLY A 222 9.64 -6.11 -12.85
N ARG A 223 10.96 -6.09 -12.68
CA ARG A 223 11.94 -6.45 -13.71
C ARG A 223 12.46 -7.88 -13.58
N SER A 224 12.09 -8.62 -12.52
CA SER A 224 12.42 -10.03 -12.31
C SER A 224 11.66 -10.95 -13.26
N PHE A 225 12.32 -12.03 -13.66
CA PHE A 225 11.70 -13.00 -14.57
C PHE A 225 10.72 -13.89 -13.80
N PRO A 226 9.65 -14.37 -14.45
CA PRO A 226 8.71 -15.27 -13.82
C PRO A 226 9.35 -16.63 -13.49
N THR A 227 8.75 -17.33 -12.53
CA THR A 227 9.09 -18.73 -12.24
C THR A 227 8.56 -19.63 -13.37
N LYS A 228 8.85 -20.94 -13.31
CA LYS A 228 8.30 -21.91 -14.28
C LYS A 228 6.77 -21.94 -14.31
N ASN A 229 6.10 -21.58 -13.21
CA ASN A 229 4.65 -21.56 -13.10
C ASN A 229 4.11 -20.11 -13.06
N ALA A 230 4.35 -19.36 -14.14
CA ALA A 230 4.06 -17.92 -14.20
C ALA A 230 2.57 -17.57 -14.03
N ALA A 231 1.65 -18.45 -14.46
CA ALA A 231 0.21 -18.17 -14.50
C ALA A 231 -0.54 -18.47 -13.18
N ALA A 232 0.13 -19.12 -12.22
CA ALA A 232 -0.44 -19.48 -10.93
C ALA A 232 0.53 -19.11 -9.80
N HIS A 233 1.00 -17.85 -9.84
CA HIS A 233 1.82 -17.29 -8.78
C HIS A 233 1.08 -17.35 -7.44
N THR A 234 1.78 -17.77 -6.40
CA THR A 234 1.31 -17.75 -5.01
C THR A 234 2.54 -17.74 -4.10
N ASN A 235 2.39 -17.15 -2.92
CA ASN A 235 3.45 -17.04 -1.93
C ASN A 235 3.18 -17.93 -0.71
N THR A 236 4.25 -18.42 -0.11
CA THR A 236 4.23 -19.04 1.21
C THR A 236 5.33 -18.44 2.06
N GLU A 237 5.30 -18.68 3.37
CA GLU A 237 6.38 -18.24 4.25
C GLU A 237 7.74 -18.81 3.79
N ASP A 238 7.77 -20.08 3.41
CA ASP A 238 8.99 -20.76 2.97
C ASP A 238 9.51 -20.22 1.64
N SER A 239 8.65 -19.85 0.70
CA SER A 239 9.10 -19.25 -0.57
C SER A 239 9.73 -17.88 -0.32
N TYR A 240 9.11 -17.07 0.54
CA TYR A 240 9.53 -15.71 0.82
C TYR A 240 10.78 -15.64 1.70
N VAL A 241 10.81 -16.36 2.82
CA VAL A 241 12.01 -16.45 3.67
C VAL A 241 13.16 -17.11 2.92
N GLY A 242 12.87 -18.14 2.13
CA GLY A 242 13.85 -18.86 1.32
C GLY A 242 14.52 -18.00 0.26
N ILE A 243 13.77 -17.16 -0.48
CA ILE A 243 14.36 -16.26 -1.48
C ILE A 243 15.22 -15.17 -0.82
N ILE A 244 14.82 -14.66 0.35
CA ILE A 244 15.61 -13.67 1.11
C ILE A 244 16.94 -14.28 1.53
N ALA A 245 16.92 -15.49 2.08
CA ALA A 245 18.13 -16.22 2.47
C ALA A 245 19.03 -16.49 1.25
N ALA A 246 18.46 -16.89 0.11
CA ALA A 246 19.19 -17.10 -1.14
C ALA A 246 19.84 -15.80 -1.64
N PHE A 247 19.14 -14.67 -1.58
CA PHE A 247 19.64 -13.35 -1.98
C PHE A 247 20.80 -12.90 -1.08
N VAL A 248 20.62 -12.96 0.24
CA VAL A 248 21.66 -12.62 1.23
C VAL A 248 22.91 -13.47 1.02
N LYS A 249 22.75 -14.78 0.87
CA LYS A 249 23.86 -15.70 0.60
C LYS A 249 24.55 -15.37 -0.73
N LYS A 250 23.80 -15.13 -1.80
CA LYS A 250 24.33 -14.85 -3.14
C LYS A 250 25.20 -13.60 -3.17
N LEU A 251 24.79 -12.55 -2.46
CA LEU A 251 25.50 -11.28 -2.40
C LEU A 251 26.53 -11.22 -1.25
N GLY A 252 26.63 -12.27 -0.43
CA GLY A 252 27.55 -12.31 0.71
C GLY A 252 27.23 -11.25 1.78
N LEU A 253 25.95 -10.85 1.88
CA LEU A 253 25.54 -9.81 2.83
C LEU A 253 25.63 -10.34 4.25
N ARG A 254 26.22 -9.54 5.14
CA ARG A 254 26.35 -9.89 6.56
C ARG A 254 25.47 -8.98 7.38
N ARG A 255 24.76 -9.59 8.33
CA ARG A 255 23.95 -8.89 9.33
C ARG A 255 22.95 -7.90 8.72
N PRO A 256 22.13 -8.30 7.73
CA PRO A 256 21.13 -7.41 7.18
C PRO A 256 20.03 -7.11 8.21
N ILE A 257 19.48 -5.90 8.12
CA ILE A 257 18.15 -5.57 8.64
C ILE A 257 17.16 -5.82 7.50
N ILE A 258 16.07 -6.52 7.79
CA ILE A 258 15.00 -6.77 6.80
C ILE A 258 13.85 -5.82 7.06
N CYS A 259 13.42 -5.07 6.05
CA CYS A 259 12.39 -4.05 6.14
C CYS A 259 11.38 -4.24 5.00
N GLY A 260 10.08 -4.14 5.28
CA GLY A 260 9.07 -4.40 4.27
C GLY A 260 7.67 -4.01 4.73
N ALA A 261 6.83 -3.59 3.79
CA ALA A 261 5.44 -3.17 4.04
C ALA A 261 4.41 -4.25 3.71
N SER A 262 3.25 -4.22 4.38
CA SER A 262 2.08 -5.03 4.02
C SER A 262 2.36 -6.53 4.14
N MET A 263 2.16 -7.29 3.05
CA MET A 263 2.66 -8.67 2.89
C MET A 263 4.10 -8.83 3.40
N ALA A 264 5.00 -7.93 3.01
CA ALA A 264 6.39 -8.01 3.44
C ALA A 264 6.59 -7.62 4.92
N GLY A 265 5.63 -6.89 5.52
CA GLY A 265 5.58 -6.65 6.96
C GLY A 265 5.31 -7.94 7.74
N GLN A 266 4.38 -8.78 7.29
CA GLN A 266 4.18 -10.14 7.83
C GLN A 266 5.43 -11.00 7.65
N VAL A 267 6.06 -10.94 6.48
CA VAL A 267 7.33 -11.63 6.23
C VAL A 267 8.44 -11.16 7.17
N CYS A 268 8.52 -9.87 7.51
CA CYS A 268 9.50 -9.37 8.48
C CYS A 268 9.31 -10.01 9.86
N LEU A 269 8.08 -10.32 10.27
CA LEU A 269 7.81 -11.08 11.50
C LEU A 269 8.24 -12.54 11.36
N ALA A 270 7.96 -13.17 10.22
CA ALA A 270 8.44 -14.52 9.92
C ALA A 270 9.98 -14.61 9.91
N VAL A 271 10.65 -13.62 9.33
CA VAL A 271 12.12 -13.48 9.36
C VAL A 271 12.61 -13.29 10.78
N ALA A 272 11.92 -12.54 11.65
CA ALA A 272 12.35 -12.41 13.04
C ALA A 272 12.34 -13.76 13.77
N ILE A 273 11.28 -14.56 13.57
CA ILE A 273 11.17 -15.95 14.06
C ILE A 273 12.32 -16.81 13.51
N ARG A 274 12.63 -16.66 12.22
CA ARG A 274 13.58 -17.50 11.47
C ARG A 274 14.94 -16.83 11.22
N HIS A 275 15.32 -15.84 12.04
CA HIS A 275 16.39 -14.90 11.71
C HIS A 275 17.74 -15.56 11.40
N ARG A 276 18.01 -16.72 12.00
CA ARG A 276 19.25 -17.49 11.79
C ARG A 276 19.38 -18.03 10.37
N GLU A 277 18.28 -18.37 9.71
CA GLU A 277 18.29 -18.85 8.31
C GLU A 277 18.78 -17.76 7.35
N ILE A 278 18.48 -16.50 7.66
CA ILE A 278 18.90 -15.34 6.86
C ILE A 278 20.24 -14.78 7.37
N GLY A 279 20.55 -14.94 8.66
CA GLY A 279 21.60 -14.16 9.34
C GLY A 279 21.17 -12.72 9.62
N ALA A 280 19.86 -12.46 9.66
CA ALA A 280 19.29 -11.15 9.97
C ALA A 280 19.58 -10.76 11.43
N ILE A 281 19.80 -9.47 11.66
CA ILE A 281 20.08 -8.93 13.01
C ILE A 281 18.98 -8.06 13.58
N GLY A 282 17.88 -7.90 12.85
CA GLY A 282 16.70 -7.16 13.24
C GLY A 282 15.76 -7.01 12.06
N THR A 283 14.49 -6.72 12.34
CA THR A 283 13.49 -6.48 11.32
C THR A 283 12.70 -5.20 11.58
N ILE A 284 12.23 -4.59 10.50
CA ILE A 284 11.40 -3.38 10.53
C ILE A 284 10.12 -3.69 9.74
N PRO A 285 9.13 -4.36 10.36
CA PRO A 285 7.83 -4.56 9.74
C PRO A 285 7.12 -3.21 9.57
N LEU A 286 6.81 -2.85 8.33
CA LEU A 286 5.96 -1.71 8.02
C LEU A 286 4.54 -2.22 7.76
N GLN A 287 3.49 -1.55 8.28
CA GLN A 287 2.09 -1.93 8.02
C GLN A 287 1.82 -3.43 8.20
N GLY A 288 2.44 -4.04 9.21
CA GLY A 288 2.42 -5.48 9.45
C GLY A 288 1.72 -5.84 10.76
N SER A 289 1.09 -7.00 10.79
CA SER A 289 0.53 -7.62 11.99
C SER A 289 0.68 -9.14 11.92
N GLU A 290 0.55 -9.82 13.05
CA GLU A 290 0.71 -11.28 13.16
C GLU A 290 -0.34 -12.10 12.39
N TYR A 291 -1.45 -11.49 11.98
CA TYR A 291 -2.50 -12.11 11.17
C TYR A 291 -3.44 -11.04 10.63
N LEU A 292 -3.76 -11.14 9.34
CA LEU A 292 -4.75 -10.30 8.69
C LEU A 292 -5.61 -11.17 7.78
N ASN A 293 -6.92 -10.90 7.75
CA ASN A 293 -7.84 -11.53 6.82
C ASN A 293 -8.90 -10.51 6.39
N MET A 294 -9.32 -10.61 5.13
CA MET A 294 -10.32 -9.72 4.54
C MET A 294 -11.17 -10.50 3.54
N GLU A 295 -12.46 -10.20 3.49
CA GLU A 295 -13.33 -10.71 2.44
C GLU A 295 -12.97 -10.04 1.11
N ARG A 296 -12.44 -10.82 0.17
CA ARG A 296 -12.04 -10.33 -1.15
C ARG A 296 -13.15 -10.52 -2.17
N GLN A 297 -13.29 -9.53 -3.05
CA GLN A 297 -14.27 -9.54 -4.16
C GLN A 297 -13.75 -10.22 -5.44
N TRP A 298 -12.49 -10.67 -5.46
CA TRP A 298 -11.86 -11.41 -6.58
C TRP A 298 -11.77 -10.67 -7.92
N ASN A 299 -12.05 -9.36 -7.94
CA ASN A 299 -11.90 -8.50 -9.13
C ASN A 299 -10.44 -8.41 -9.61
N ASP A 300 -9.48 -8.60 -8.70
CA ASP A 300 -8.03 -8.65 -8.94
C ASP A 300 -7.56 -9.87 -9.76
N ARG A 301 -8.46 -10.78 -10.10
CA ARG A 301 -8.22 -11.88 -11.05
C ARG A 301 -9.36 -12.15 -12.03
N SER A 302 -10.37 -11.29 -12.06
CA SER A 302 -11.57 -11.51 -12.87
C SER A 302 -11.26 -11.31 -14.36
N PRO A 303 -11.73 -12.18 -15.27
CA PRO A 303 -11.59 -11.97 -16.71
C PRO A 303 -12.49 -10.84 -17.24
N TYR A 304 -13.47 -10.39 -16.45
CA TYR A 304 -14.38 -9.29 -16.79
C TYR A 304 -13.85 -7.91 -16.36
N VAL A 305 -12.79 -7.87 -15.55
CA VAL A 305 -12.26 -6.64 -14.96
C VAL A 305 -10.81 -6.47 -15.40
N ASN A 306 -10.50 -5.30 -15.95
CA ASN A 306 -9.13 -4.95 -16.28
C ASN A 306 -8.34 -4.63 -14.99
N GLN A 307 -7.45 -5.54 -14.61
CA GLN A 307 -6.69 -5.46 -13.36
C GLN A 307 -5.69 -4.30 -13.34
N SER A 308 -5.17 -3.87 -14.50
CA SER A 308 -4.32 -2.67 -14.62
C SER A 308 -5.06 -1.36 -14.30
N LEU A 309 -6.39 -1.39 -14.28
CA LEU A 309 -7.24 -0.28 -13.84
C LEU A 309 -7.85 -0.54 -12.46
N PHE A 310 -8.16 -1.78 -12.10
CA PHE A 310 -8.82 -2.09 -10.82
C PHE A 310 -7.84 -2.11 -9.63
N ASN A 311 -6.75 -2.87 -9.73
CA ASN A 311 -5.77 -3.04 -8.66
C ASN A 311 -5.20 -1.71 -8.13
N PRO A 312 -4.76 -0.76 -8.98
CA PRO A 312 -4.21 0.50 -8.50
C PRO A 312 -5.24 1.38 -7.77
N GLU A 313 -6.54 1.21 -8.01
CA GLU A 313 -7.60 2.01 -7.37
C GLU A 313 -7.85 1.56 -5.93
N TRP A 314 -7.83 0.24 -5.69
CA TRP A 314 -7.86 -0.31 -4.34
C TRP A 314 -6.69 0.21 -3.49
N VAL A 315 -5.50 0.16 -4.08
CA VAL A 315 -4.24 0.66 -3.51
C VAL A 315 -4.30 2.16 -3.25
N TYR A 316 -4.85 2.92 -4.20
CA TYR A 316 -4.99 4.36 -4.06
C TYR A 316 -5.80 4.74 -2.83
N GLY A 317 -6.86 3.97 -2.54
CA GLY A 317 -7.71 4.19 -1.39
C GLY A 317 -7.01 4.13 -0.03
N MET A 318 -5.80 3.55 0.04
CA MET A 318 -5.02 3.34 1.26
C MET A 318 -3.94 4.41 1.51
N MET A 319 -3.81 5.36 0.59
CA MET A 319 -2.85 6.46 0.72
C MET A 319 -3.39 7.57 1.64
N ALA A 320 -2.49 8.32 2.28
CA ALA A 320 -2.85 9.53 2.99
C ALA A 320 -3.37 10.59 2.00
N PRO A 321 -4.40 11.37 2.39
CA PRO A 321 -4.98 12.39 1.50
C PRO A 321 -3.95 13.45 1.09
N THR A 322 -3.03 13.83 1.99
CA THR A 322 -2.01 14.86 1.78
C THR A 322 -0.76 14.38 1.05
N THR A 323 -0.69 13.10 0.67
CA THR A 323 0.44 12.55 -0.10
C THR A 323 0.70 13.35 -1.38
N PRO A 324 1.95 13.70 -1.72
CA PRO A 324 2.29 14.37 -2.97
C PRO A 324 1.70 13.70 -4.22
N LYS A 325 1.13 14.50 -5.13
CA LYS A 325 0.50 14.00 -6.37
C LYS A 325 1.38 13.06 -7.16
N ALA A 326 2.64 13.45 -7.37
CA ALA A 326 3.61 12.68 -8.13
C ALA A 326 3.84 11.28 -7.52
N ASN A 327 3.80 11.18 -6.19
CA ASN A 327 4.00 9.93 -5.47
C ASN A 327 2.74 9.06 -5.52
N LYS A 328 1.54 9.66 -5.38
CA LYS A 328 0.27 8.96 -5.63
C LYS A 328 0.22 8.36 -7.04
N GLN A 329 0.66 9.14 -8.04
CA GLN A 329 0.72 8.71 -9.44
C GLN A 329 1.76 7.60 -9.66
N LEU A 330 2.93 7.69 -9.02
CA LEU A 330 3.94 6.64 -9.07
C LEU A 330 3.41 5.33 -8.48
N ILE A 331 2.76 5.37 -7.31
CA ILE A 331 2.13 4.20 -6.70
C ILE A 331 1.09 3.62 -7.65
N TRP A 332 0.15 4.44 -8.12
CA TRP A 332 -0.88 4.02 -9.09
C TRP A 332 -0.25 3.35 -10.32
N HIS A 333 0.77 3.97 -10.91
CA HIS A 333 1.49 3.43 -12.08
C HIS A 333 2.15 2.07 -11.81
N THR A 334 2.85 1.90 -10.67
CA THR A 334 3.50 0.62 -10.34
C THR A 334 2.50 -0.53 -10.24
N TYR A 335 1.30 -0.24 -9.73
CA TYR A 335 0.23 -1.22 -9.60
C TYR A 335 -0.54 -1.47 -10.90
N SER A 336 -0.59 -0.50 -11.82
CA SER A 336 -1.10 -0.72 -13.17
C SER A 336 -0.20 -1.62 -14.02
N ALA A 337 1.11 -1.63 -13.76
CA ALA A 337 2.13 -2.31 -14.58
C ALA A 337 2.35 -3.80 -14.22
N GLN A 338 1.46 -4.38 -13.43
CA GLN A 338 1.58 -5.76 -12.93
C GLN A 338 1.36 -6.80 -14.02
N ALA A 339 2.05 -7.94 -13.89
CA ALA A 339 1.67 -9.13 -14.64
C ALA A 339 0.40 -9.78 -14.06
N TYR A 340 -0.38 -10.43 -14.93
CA TYR A 340 -1.60 -11.13 -14.55
C TYR A 340 -1.35 -12.11 -13.38
N GLY A 341 -2.24 -12.11 -12.39
CA GLY A 341 -2.23 -13.04 -11.26
C GLY A 341 -1.19 -12.77 -10.18
N ILE A 342 -0.22 -11.88 -10.40
CA ILE A 342 0.82 -11.57 -9.40
C ILE A 342 0.22 -10.93 -8.15
N PHE A 343 -0.53 -9.84 -8.29
CA PHE A 343 -1.18 -9.18 -7.16
C PHE A 343 -2.13 -10.13 -6.42
N HIS A 344 -2.91 -10.90 -7.17
CA HIS A 344 -3.81 -11.90 -6.62
C HIS A 344 -3.10 -12.94 -5.75
N GLY A 345 -2.03 -13.55 -6.28
CA GLY A 345 -1.25 -14.58 -5.58
C GLY A 345 -0.52 -14.06 -4.34
N ASP A 346 -0.11 -12.79 -4.35
CA ASP A 346 0.43 -12.13 -3.17
C ASP A 346 -0.63 -11.86 -2.11
N LEU A 347 -1.83 -11.43 -2.54
CA LEU A 347 -2.97 -11.22 -1.63
C LEU A 347 -3.48 -12.52 -1.00
N ASP A 348 -3.35 -13.67 -1.68
CA ASP A 348 -3.65 -14.98 -1.09
C ASP A 348 -2.78 -15.28 0.14
N PHE A 349 -1.51 -14.87 0.10
CA PHE A 349 -0.63 -14.98 1.26
C PHE A 349 -0.96 -13.94 2.33
N TYR A 350 -1.13 -12.68 1.93
CA TYR A 350 -1.32 -11.56 2.87
C TYR A 350 -2.61 -11.69 3.68
N PHE A 351 -3.71 -12.08 3.00
CA PHE A 351 -5.03 -12.22 3.61
C PHE A 351 -5.33 -13.70 3.89
N GLY A 352 -5.04 -14.11 5.13
CA GLY A 352 -5.35 -15.45 5.64
C GLY A 352 -4.31 -16.53 5.34
N GLY A 353 -3.35 -16.28 4.44
CA GLY A 353 -2.31 -17.24 4.07
C GLY A 353 -1.14 -17.34 5.05
N TRP A 354 -0.91 -16.33 5.89
CA TRP A 354 0.09 -16.35 6.96
C TRP A 354 -0.53 -16.13 8.35
N ASP A 355 -0.16 -16.97 9.32
CA ASP A 355 -0.61 -16.87 10.71
C ASP A 355 0.56 -16.99 11.70
N GLY A 356 0.90 -15.86 12.30
CA GLY A 356 1.92 -15.72 13.33
C GLY A 356 1.38 -15.69 14.76
N ARG A 357 0.07 -15.76 15.00
CA ARG A 357 -0.55 -15.50 16.32
C ARG A 357 0.02 -16.34 17.46
N SER A 358 0.35 -17.61 17.19
CA SER A 358 0.93 -18.54 18.17
C SER A 358 2.45 -18.50 18.25
N ARG A 359 3.11 -17.70 17.41
CA ARG A 359 4.55 -17.74 17.15
C ARG A 359 5.27 -16.45 17.48
N VAL A 360 4.63 -15.29 17.31
CA VAL A 360 5.30 -13.98 17.51
C VAL A 360 5.85 -13.80 18.93
N ALA A 361 5.20 -14.37 19.94
CA ALA A 361 5.67 -14.28 21.33
C ALA A 361 7.00 -15.01 21.61
N SER A 362 7.46 -15.90 20.70
CA SER A 362 8.74 -16.60 20.83
C SER A 362 9.90 -15.88 20.14
N ILE A 363 9.66 -14.72 19.51
CA ILE A 363 10.72 -13.92 18.88
C ILE A 363 11.70 -13.45 19.96
N ASP A 364 12.96 -13.87 19.82
CA ASP A 364 14.07 -13.40 20.64
C ASP A 364 14.58 -12.05 20.12
N THR A 365 14.06 -10.96 20.70
CA THR A 365 14.47 -9.59 20.34
C THR A 365 15.89 -9.23 20.78
N ALA A 366 16.56 -10.05 21.61
CA ALA A 366 17.98 -9.86 21.88
C ALA A 366 18.85 -10.30 20.68
N SER A 367 18.40 -11.32 19.96
CA SER A 367 19.02 -11.82 18.73
C SER A 367 18.59 -11.06 17.48
N CYS A 368 17.30 -10.73 17.38
CA CYS A 368 16.67 -10.06 16.25
C CYS A 368 15.60 -9.06 16.74
N PRO A 369 15.97 -7.81 17.08
CA PRO A 369 15.03 -6.80 17.53
C PRO A 369 14.00 -6.49 16.44
N VAL A 370 12.75 -6.23 16.85
CA VAL A 370 11.63 -5.91 15.97
C VAL A 370 11.17 -4.49 16.26
N TYR A 371 11.23 -3.62 15.25
CA TYR A 371 10.76 -2.24 15.33
C TYR A 371 9.69 -2.00 14.26
N MET A 372 8.43 -1.99 14.67
CA MET A 372 7.27 -1.88 13.78
C MET A 372 6.90 -0.42 13.53
N LEU A 373 6.55 -0.09 12.29
CA LEU A 373 6.12 1.25 11.87
C LEU A 373 4.83 1.15 11.07
N THR A 374 3.80 1.93 11.42
CA THR A 374 2.53 1.91 10.69
C THR A 374 2.04 3.31 10.40
N GLY A 375 1.59 3.55 9.17
CA GLY A 375 1.04 4.85 8.78
C GLY A 375 -0.33 5.08 9.42
N GLU A 376 -0.59 6.31 9.87
CA GLU A 376 -1.89 6.69 10.43
C GLU A 376 -3.07 6.40 9.49
N TYR A 377 -2.87 6.56 8.19
CA TYR A 377 -3.92 6.43 7.18
C TYR A 377 -4.14 5.00 6.66
N ASP A 378 -3.37 4.02 7.13
CA ASP A 378 -3.53 2.63 6.73
C ASP A 378 -4.76 1.98 7.39
N TRP A 379 -5.86 1.90 6.65
CA TRP A 379 -7.07 1.20 7.10
C TRP A 379 -7.01 -0.32 6.92
N SER A 380 -6.12 -0.84 6.06
CA SER A 380 -6.01 -2.28 5.82
C SER A 380 -5.33 -3.00 6.97
N ASN A 381 -4.29 -2.38 7.54
CA ASN A 381 -3.57 -2.84 8.70
C ASN A 381 -3.38 -1.64 9.65
N THR A 382 -4.38 -1.41 10.50
CA THR A 382 -4.41 -0.19 11.34
C THR A 382 -3.27 -0.15 12.35
N PRO A 383 -2.83 1.04 12.79
CA PRO A 383 -1.81 1.17 13.84
C PRO A 383 -2.11 0.35 15.10
N GLU A 384 -3.39 0.22 15.49
CA GLU A 384 -3.81 -0.60 16.63
C GLU A 384 -3.55 -2.10 16.41
N MET A 385 -3.63 -2.58 15.16
CA MET A 385 -3.34 -3.99 14.84
C MET A 385 -1.85 -4.27 14.96
N SER A 386 -1.00 -3.39 14.43
CA SER A 386 0.46 -3.49 14.61
C SER A 386 0.87 -3.35 16.07
N GLN A 387 0.26 -2.43 16.82
CA GLN A 387 0.52 -2.28 18.26
C GLN A 387 0.18 -3.57 19.02
N LYS A 388 -0.98 -4.18 18.78
CA LYS A 388 -1.37 -5.46 19.40
C LYS A 388 -0.39 -6.59 19.11
N THR A 389 0.24 -6.60 17.94
CA THR A 389 1.30 -7.56 17.62
C THR A 389 2.59 -7.25 18.35
N ALA A 390 3.02 -5.98 18.37
CA ALA A 390 4.20 -5.57 19.12
C ALA A 390 4.09 -5.88 20.62
N ASP A 391 2.92 -5.67 21.22
CA ASP A 391 2.65 -5.94 22.64
C ASP A 391 2.85 -7.43 23.01
N LYS A 392 2.72 -8.34 22.03
CA LYS A 392 2.93 -9.79 22.22
C LYS A 392 4.38 -10.22 22.08
N ILE A 393 5.25 -9.36 21.56
CA ILE A 393 6.65 -9.65 21.30
C ILE A 393 7.50 -8.96 22.38
N PRO A 394 8.07 -9.70 23.37
CA PRO A 394 8.87 -9.08 24.42
C PRO A 394 10.02 -8.25 23.84
N GLY A 395 10.04 -6.95 24.14
CA GLY A 395 11.08 -6.02 23.68
C GLY A 395 10.90 -5.45 22.27
N ALA A 396 9.81 -5.77 21.57
CA ALA A 396 9.46 -5.07 20.33
C ALA A 396 9.02 -3.63 20.59
N VAL A 397 9.16 -2.79 19.57
CA VAL A 397 8.68 -1.40 19.57
C VAL A 397 7.69 -1.23 18.44
N HIS A 398 6.63 -0.46 18.65
CA HIS A 398 5.75 0.02 17.59
C HIS A 398 5.65 1.55 17.63
N LYS A 399 5.59 2.18 16.45
CA LYS A 399 5.37 3.62 16.32
C LYS A 399 4.46 3.90 15.13
N SER A 400 3.35 4.59 15.40
CA SER A 400 2.49 5.17 14.38
C SER A 400 3.20 6.36 13.72
N MET A 401 3.01 6.53 12.42
CA MET A 401 3.59 7.61 11.63
C MET A 401 2.47 8.52 11.12
N PRO A 402 2.27 9.69 11.75
CA PRO A 402 1.28 10.67 11.31
C PRO A 402 1.46 11.07 9.86
N ASP A 403 0.34 11.35 9.20
CA ASP A 403 0.23 11.76 7.79
C ASP A 403 0.81 10.78 6.74
N LEU A 404 1.11 9.54 7.12
CA LEU A 404 1.52 8.48 6.18
C LEU A 404 0.43 7.43 6.07
N GLY A 405 0.25 6.87 4.88
CA GLY A 405 -0.66 5.75 4.63
C GLY A 405 0.07 4.42 4.57
N HIS A 406 -0.41 3.56 3.68
CA HIS A 406 0.08 2.18 3.57
C HIS A 406 1.44 2.04 2.87
N PHE A 407 1.91 3.05 2.13
CA PHE A 407 3.13 2.98 1.33
C PHE A 407 4.13 4.07 1.73
N PRO A 408 4.53 4.14 3.02
CA PRO A 408 5.23 5.30 3.57
C PRO A 408 6.53 5.65 2.82
N ALA A 409 7.24 4.64 2.33
CA ALA A 409 8.50 4.80 1.59
C ALA A 409 8.34 5.50 0.24
N THR A 410 7.17 5.37 -0.38
CA THR A 410 6.84 6.02 -1.67
C THR A 410 5.98 7.25 -1.44
N GLU A 411 5.02 7.21 -0.52
CA GLU A 411 4.08 8.31 -0.27
C GLU A 411 4.82 9.58 0.10
N ASN A 412 5.64 9.54 1.15
CA ASN A 412 6.48 10.68 1.50
C ASN A 412 7.80 10.20 2.12
N PRO A 413 8.84 9.98 1.29
CA PRO A 413 10.16 9.59 1.77
C PRO A 413 10.75 10.57 2.79
N ALA A 414 10.51 11.87 2.63
CA ALA A 414 11.05 12.88 3.53
C ALA A 414 10.49 12.75 4.96
N LYS A 415 9.18 12.45 5.08
CA LYS A 415 8.53 12.14 6.36
C LYS A 415 8.89 10.76 6.89
N PHE A 416 9.04 9.76 6.03
CA PHE A 416 9.31 8.38 6.44
C PHE A 416 10.74 8.15 6.93
N VAL A 417 11.74 8.73 6.26
CA VAL A 417 13.17 8.49 6.56
C VAL A 417 13.55 8.70 8.03
N PRO A 418 13.09 9.76 8.73
CA PRO A 418 13.34 9.92 10.17
C PRO A 418 12.92 8.71 11.02
N TYR A 419 11.73 8.14 10.77
CA TYR A 419 11.25 6.94 11.48
C TYR A 419 12.10 5.72 11.17
N LEU A 420 12.46 5.54 9.89
CA LEU A 420 13.31 4.44 9.46
C LEU A 420 14.71 4.52 10.08
N MET A 421 15.31 5.72 10.14
CA MET A 421 16.61 5.94 10.77
C MET A 421 16.58 5.61 12.26
N GLU A 422 15.51 5.98 12.97
CA GLU A 422 15.30 5.65 14.38
C GLU A 422 15.23 4.13 14.60
N ALA A 423 14.47 3.42 13.76
CA ALA A 423 14.35 1.98 13.81
C ALA A 423 15.71 1.28 13.55
N VAL A 424 16.47 1.75 12.55
CA VAL A 424 17.83 1.25 12.27
C VAL A 424 18.75 1.48 13.48
N ASP A 425 18.72 2.67 14.09
CA ASP A 425 19.56 2.97 15.26
C ASP A 425 19.20 2.11 16.47
N HIS A 426 17.90 1.89 16.69
CA HIS A 426 17.43 1.01 17.75
C HIS A 426 18.02 -0.41 17.59
N ILE A 427 17.89 -1.00 16.39
CA ILE A 427 18.38 -2.35 16.11
C ILE A 427 19.90 -2.42 16.30
N VAL A 428 20.65 -1.48 15.72
CA VAL A 428 22.12 -1.44 15.84
C VAL A 428 22.55 -1.31 17.30
N LYS A 429 21.86 -0.47 18.09
CA LYS A 429 22.13 -0.26 19.51
C LYS A 429 21.88 -1.51 20.34
N VAL A 430 20.73 -2.17 20.17
CA VAL A 430 20.40 -3.42 20.89
C VAL A 430 21.43 -4.51 20.57
N ARG A 431 21.75 -4.68 19.29
CA ARG A 431 22.73 -5.70 18.86
C ARG A 431 24.14 -5.41 19.33
N SER A 432 24.55 -4.14 19.42
CA SER A 432 25.87 -3.77 19.94
C SER A 432 26.00 -4.07 21.44
N ARG A 433 24.96 -3.76 22.23
CA ARG A 433 24.92 -4.05 23.67
C ARG A 433 25.01 -5.54 23.96
N ASN A 434 24.24 -6.36 23.25
CA ASN A 434 24.21 -7.81 23.50
C ASN A 434 25.53 -8.50 23.09
N MET A 435 26.21 -8.01 22.05
CA MET A 435 27.56 -8.51 21.73
C MET A 435 28.60 -8.11 22.79
N SER A 436 28.45 -6.95 23.43
CA SER A 436 29.35 -6.55 24.52
C SER A 436 29.12 -7.35 25.81
N SER A 437 27.88 -7.71 26.13
CA SER A 437 27.58 -8.55 27.31
C SER A 437 28.04 -10.00 27.13
N LEU A 438 27.93 -10.57 25.93
CA LEU A 438 28.48 -11.90 25.62
C LEU A 438 30.01 -11.94 25.80
N ARG A 439 30.73 -10.92 25.32
CA ARG A 439 32.20 -10.84 25.48
C ARG A 439 32.68 -10.68 26.93
N LEU A 440 31.82 -10.21 27.83
CA LEU A 440 32.13 -10.05 29.26
C LEU A 440 31.71 -11.30 30.08
N GLY A 441 30.83 -12.14 29.56
CA GLY A 441 30.35 -13.36 30.20
C GLY A 441 31.28 -14.57 30.04
N ASP A 442 32.14 -14.57 29.02
CA ASP A 442 33.06 -15.68 28.72
C ASP A 442 34.38 -15.60 29.55
N GLY A 443 34.40 -14.76 30.59
CA GLY A 443 35.60 -14.39 31.35
C GLY A 443 35.74 -15.00 32.75
N THR A 444 34.78 -15.82 33.21
CA THR A 444 34.90 -16.62 34.43
C THR A 444 33.90 -17.78 34.40
N ASP A 445 34.38 -18.98 34.07
CA ASP A 445 34.13 -20.23 34.80
C ASP A 445 35.18 -21.28 34.42
#